data_AF-A0A358DJ54-F1
#
_entry.id   AF-A0A358DJ54-F1
#
_cell.length_a   1.000
_cell.length_b   1.000
_cell.length_c   1.000
_cell.angle_alpha   90.00
_cell.angle_beta   90.00
_cell.angle_gamma   90.00
#
_symmetry.space_group_name_H-M   'P 1'
#
loop_
_entity.id
_entity.type
_entity.pdbx_description
1 polymer ?
#
loop_
_entity_poly.entity_id
_entity_poly.type
_entity_poly.pdbx_seq_one_letter_code
_entity_poly.pdbx_strand_id
1 'polypeptide(L)'
;MNLMKAEEHSLRQTGKTGIYCGTTIDGKTGKVTYGGSRIKTNHVIVKSQLLSPQAQPQECQIANANILWVSREAVDQVGILDDRFTHGIADYDYSLRARKRDVPVYVAPNVCGVCPDDHGKSWKRGNLPLRDRIAYLKSPKGLAYNEYLFYVKRHFPMFLPYSFVMLW
;
A
#
# COMPACT_ATOMS: atom_id res chain seq x y z
N MET A 1 1.12 14.34 18.36
CA MET A 1 1.32 13.02 17.73
C MET A 1 1.51 13.20 16.23
N ASN A 2 2.40 12.45 15.57
CA ASN A 2 2.81 12.72 14.18
C ASN A 2 1.65 12.68 13.16
N LEU A 3 0.68 11.78 13.35
CA LEU A 3 -0.51 11.68 12.47
C LEU A 3 -1.38 12.95 12.50
N MET A 4 -1.56 13.57 13.68
CA MET A 4 -2.29 14.84 13.79
C MET A 4 -1.60 15.97 13.01
N LYS A 5 -0.26 15.97 12.94
CA LYS A 5 0.47 16.93 12.11
C LYS A 5 0.20 16.73 10.61
N ALA A 6 -0.02 15.48 10.19
CA ALA A 6 -0.41 15.18 8.81
C ALA A 6 -1.84 15.66 8.52
N GLU A 7 -2.76 15.52 9.47
CA GLU A 7 -4.12 16.06 9.36
C GLU A 7 -4.15 17.59 9.30
N GLU A 8 -3.43 18.28 10.21
CA GLU A 8 -3.28 19.73 10.17
C GLU A 8 -2.69 20.22 8.84
N HIS A 9 -1.67 19.51 8.31
CA HIS A 9 -1.09 19.83 7.01
C HIS A 9 -2.09 19.62 5.88
N SER A 10 -2.82 18.49 5.89
CA SER A 10 -3.86 18.18 4.91
C SER A 10 -4.94 19.26 4.87
N LEU A 11 -5.44 19.68 6.03
CA LEU A 11 -6.43 20.76 6.13
C LEU A 11 -5.89 22.09 5.60
N ARG A 12 -4.63 22.43 5.89
CA ARG A 12 -4.00 23.67 5.37
C ARG A 12 -3.80 23.64 3.85
N GLN A 13 -3.42 22.49 3.27
CA GLN A 13 -3.11 22.37 1.85
C GLN A 13 -4.34 22.15 0.97
N THR A 14 -5.34 21.41 1.48
CA THR A 14 -6.46 20.90 0.68
C THR A 14 -7.83 21.27 1.23
N GLY A 15 -7.91 21.77 2.46
CA GLY A 15 -9.18 22.00 3.16
C GLY A 15 -9.90 20.73 3.61
N LYS A 16 -9.31 19.54 3.42
CA LYS A 16 -9.94 18.24 3.66
C LYS A 16 -9.16 17.40 4.68
N THR A 17 -9.87 16.53 5.39
CA THR A 17 -9.28 15.43 6.16
C THR A 17 -9.14 14.18 5.28
N GLY A 18 -8.36 13.19 5.71
CA GLY A 18 -8.07 12.04 4.86
C GLY A 18 -7.40 10.86 5.55
N ILE A 19 -6.50 10.21 4.82
CA ILE A 19 -5.80 9.00 5.23
C ILE A 19 -4.34 9.35 5.52
N TYR A 20 -3.86 8.98 6.71
CA TYR A 20 -2.50 9.29 7.14
C TYR A 20 -1.81 8.02 7.65
N CYS A 21 -0.70 7.62 7.03
CA CYS A 21 0.08 6.49 7.51
C CYS A 21 1.36 6.92 8.23
N GLY A 22 1.72 6.19 9.28
CA GLY A 22 2.99 6.34 9.96
C GLY A 22 4.07 5.46 9.34
N THR A 23 5.27 6.00 9.16
CA THR A 23 6.43 5.21 8.74
C THR A 23 6.90 4.33 9.90
N THR A 24 7.14 3.05 9.64
CA THR A 24 7.79 2.14 10.59
C THR A 24 9.17 1.73 10.12
N ILE A 25 10.02 1.34 11.07
CA ILE A 25 11.35 0.82 10.81
C ILE A 25 11.54 -0.57 11.41
N ASP A 26 12.51 -1.30 10.89
CA ASP A 26 13.08 -2.45 11.57
C ASP A 26 13.96 -1.97 12.73
N GLY A 27 13.70 -2.47 13.93
CA GLY A 27 14.37 -2.00 15.16
C GLY A 27 15.85 -2.37 15.25
N LYS A 28 16.32 -3.34 14.46
CA LYS A 28 17.72 -3.79 14.46
C LYS A 28 18.56 -3.01 13.45
N THR A 29 18.00 -2.74 12.28
CA THR A 29 18.71 -2.15 11.14
C THR A 29 18.40 -0.67 10.90
N GLY A 30 17.32 -0.16 11.49
CA GLY A 30 16.83 1.20 11.25
C GLY A 30 16.24 1.43 9.85
N LYS A 31 16.16 0.37 9.01
CA LYS A 31 15.59 0.47 7.66
C LYS A 31 14.08 0.64 7.72
N VAL A 32 13.55 1.46 6.82
CA VAL A 32 12.10 1.61 6.65
C VAL A 32 11.49 0.29 6.19
N THR A 33 10.43 -0.15 6.89
CA THR A 33 9.70 -1.39 6.60
C THR A 33 8.35 -1.12 5.97
N TYR A 34 7.55 -0.23 6.57
CA TYR A 34 6.22 0.13 6.10
C TYR A 34 6.02 1.65 6.16
N GLY A 35 5.07 2.15 5.37
CA GLY A 35 4.73 3.57 5.33
C GLY A 35 3.92 3.91 4.09
N GLY A 36 4.19 5.08 3.50
CA GLY A 36 3.58 5.45 2.23
C GLY A 36 4.53 5.30 1.05
N SER A 37 3.98 4.91 -0.09
CA SER A 37 4.71 4.74 -1.33
C SER A 37 4.19 5.68 -2.42
N ARG A 38 5.12 6.14 -3.26
CA ARG A 38 4.78 6.81 -4.51
C ARG A 38 4.76 5.83 -5.67
N ILE A 39 3.73 5.91 -6.48
CA ILE A 39 3.67 5.12 -7.71
C ILE A 39 4.58 5.76 -8.77
N LYS A 40 5.50 4.95 -9.29
CA LYS A 40 6.31 5.22 -10.47
C LYS A 40 5.83 4.31 -11.58
N THR A 41 4.90 4.81 -12.38
CA THR A 41 4.40 4.09 -13.56
C THR A 41 5.18 4.57 -14.78
N ASN A 42 5.63 3.63 -15.61
CA ASN A 42 5.91 3.93 -17.02
C ASN A 42 4.79 3.31 -17.87
N HIS A 43 4.80 3.55 -19.19
CA HIS A 43 3.74 3.07 -20.09
C HIS A 43 3.51 1.54 -20.09
N VAL A 44 4.39 0.75 -19.46
CA VAL A 44 4.38 -0.73 -19.51
C VAL A 44 4.37 -1.38 -18.12
N ILE A 45 4.89 -0.72 -17.08
CA ILE A 45 5.15 -1.30 -15.76
C ILE A 45 4.79 -0.30 -14.65
N VAL A 46 3.98 -0.79 -13.71
CA VAL A 46 3.69 -0.08 -12.46
C VAL A 46 4.68 -0.51 -11.41
N LYS A 47 5.51 0.44 -10.95
CA LYS A 47 6.37 0.27 -9.78
C LYS A 47 5.91 1.23 -8.69
N SER A 48 6.20 0.91 -7.45
CA SER A 48 6.07 1.84 -6.33
C SER A 48 7.42 2.00 -5.64
N GLN A 49 7.61 3.15 -5.02
CA GLN A 49 8.78 3.45 -4.20
C GLN A 49 8.31 3.89 -2.83
N LEU A 50 8.76 3.18 -1.80
CA LEU A 50 8.54 3.54 -0.40
C LEU A 50 9.23 4.87 -0.08
N LEU A 51 8.52 5.76 0.59
CA LEU A 51 9.04 7.06 0.98
C LEU A 51 9.89 6.97 2.24
N SER A 52 11.04 7.63 2.22
CA SER A 52 11.83 7.84 3.43
C SER A 52 11.11 8.80 4.38
N PRO A 53 11.19 8.61 5.71
CA PRO A 53 10.59 9.53 6.66
C PRO A 53 11.23 10.91 6.54
N GLN A 54 10.40 11.95 6.62
CA GLN A 54 10.83 13.36 6.56
C GLN A 54 10.25 14.12 7.74
N ALA A 55 10.81 15.30 8.05
CA ALA A 55 10.31 16.14 9.14
C ALA A 55 8.93 16.75 8.84
N GLN A 56 8.49 16.74 7.58
CA GLN A 56 7.20 17.24 7.12
C GLN A 56 6.36 16.11 6.53
N PRO A 57 5.01 16.23 6.56
CA PRO A 57 4.14 15.27 5.89
C PRO A 57 4.44 15.19 4.39
N GLN A 58 4.29 14.00 3.81
CA GLN A 58 4.57 13.76 2.38
C GLN A 58 3.38 13.12 1.70
N GLU A 59 2.94 13.66 0.57
CA GLU A 59 1.89 13.02 -0.23
C GLU A 59 2.37 11.67 -0.78
N CYS A 60 1.51 10.66 -0.70
CA CYS A 60 1.73 9.32 -1.25
C CYS A 60 0.50 8.80 -1.99
N GLN A 61 0.69 7.76 -2.82
CA GLN A 61 -0.40 7.10 -3.54
C GLN A 61 -0.94 5.88 -2.80
N ILE A 62 -0.04 5.19 -2.12
CA ILE A 62 -0.30 3.93 -1.44
C ILE A 62 0.14 4.11 0.01
N ALA A 63 -0.69 3.69 0.96
CA ALA A 63 -0.39 3.69 2.38
C ALA A 63 -0.49 2.28 2.96
N ASN A 64 0.49 1.88 3.77
CA ASN A 64 0.41 0.67 4.58
C ASN A 64 -0.45 0.89 5.83
N ALA A 65 -1.18 -0.14 6.25
CA ALA A 65 -2.08 -0.09 7.39
C ALA A 65 -1.45 -0.42 8.76
N ASN A 66 -0.12 -0.59 8.86
CA ASN A 66 0.56 -0.90 10.14
C ASN A 66 0.34 0.19 11.20
N ILE A 67 0.39 1.46 10.76
CA ILE A 67 -0.02 2.63 11.55
C ILE A 67 -0.82 3.50 10.59
N LEU A 68 -2.14 3.51 10.73
CA LEU A 68 -3.03 4.22 9.82
C LEU A 68 -4.10 4.98 10.59
N TRP A 69 -4.23 6.25 10.27
CA TRP A 69 -5.35 7.10 10.64
C TRP A 69 -6.24 7.27 9.42
N VAL A 70 -7.54 7.11 9.62
CA VAL A 70 -8.55 7.34 8.59
C VAL A 70 -9.59 8.28 9.19
N SER A 71 -9.75 9.46 8.59
CA SER A 71 -10.77 10.40 9.06
C SER A 71 -12.18 9.90 8.76
N ARG A 72 -13.17 10.42 9.49
CA ARG A 72 -14.59 10.15 9.22
C ARG A 72 -14.96 10.51 7.78
N GLU A 73 -14.53 11.68 7.31
CA GLU A 73 -14.76 12.15 5.94
C GLU A 73 -14.24 11.15 4.90
N ALA A 74 -13.05 10.57 5.12
CA ALA A 74 -12.50 9.54 4.25
C ALA A 74 -13.39 8.29 4.23
N VAL A 75 -13.89 7.84 5.39
CA VAL A 75 -14.81 6.68 5.45
C VAL A 75 -16.13 7.00 4.75
N ASP A 76 -16.71 8.18 4.97
CA ASP A 76 -17.98 8.57 4.39
C ASP A 76 -17.91 8.64 2.86
N GLN A 77 -16.78 9.08 2.30
CA GLN A 77 -16.58 9.17 0.85
C GLN A 77 -16.16 7.83 0.22
N VAL A 78 -15.26 7.09 0.87
CA VAL A 78 -14.56 5.92 0.27
C VAL A 78 -15.19 4.59 0.67
N GLY A 79 -15.86 4.54 1.83
CA GLY A 79 -16.30 3.33 2.51
C GLY A 79 -15.19 2.74 3.38
N ILE A 80 -15.23 1.43 3.59
CA ILE A 80 -14.20 0.67 4.33
C ILE A 80 -13.32 -0.15 3.38
N LEU A 81 -12.46 -1.02 3.95
CA LEU A 81 -11.70 -2.01 3.19
C LEU A 81 -12.65 -2.94 2.42
N ASP A 82 -12.23 -3.31 1.21
CA ASP A 82 -13.02 -4.13 0.29
C ASP A 82 -12.85 -5.61 0.67
N ASP A 83 -13.96 -6.30 0.92
CA ASP A 83 -14.01 -7.66 1.50
C ASP A 83 -13.42 -8.76 0.60
N ARG A 84 -13.19 -8.44 -0.67
CA ARG A 84 -12.49 -9.32 -1.62
C ARG A 84 -11.01 -9.48 -1.32
N PHE A 85 -10.41 -8.59 -0.52
CA PHE A 85 -9.01 -8.69 -0.14
C PHE A 85 -8.87 -9.32 1.24
N THR A 86 -8.19 -10.47 1.31
CA THR A 86 -8.03 -11.21 2.57
C THR A 86 -6.81 -10.75 3.38
N HIS A 87 -5.84 -10.11 2.73
CA HIS A 87 -4.56 -9.70 3.34
C HIS A 87 -4.07 -8.32 2.83
N GLY A 88 -2.75 -8.08 2.89
CA GLY A 88 -2.08 -6.77 2.78
C GLY A 88 -2.12 -6.04 1.44
N ILE A 89 -3.08 -6.34 0.55
CA ILE A 89 -3.38 -5.51 -0.64
C ILE A 89 -4.59 -4.60 -0.35
N ALA A 90 -5.39 -4.90 0.68
CA ALA A 90 -6.61 -4.17 1.01
C ALA A 90 -6.37 -2.67 1.27
N ASP A 91 -5.29 -2.34 1.98
CA ASP A 91 -4.85 -0.98 2.29
C ASP A 91 -4.34 -0.23 1.06
N TYR A 92 -3.72 -0.94 0.11
CA TYR A 92 -3.29 -0.37 -1.18
C TYR A 92 -4.50 -0.01 -2.04
N ASP A 93 -5.47 -0.92 -2.14
CA ASP A 93 -6.73 -0.66 -2.82
C ASP A 93 -7.47 0.53 -2.21
N TYR A 94 -7.55 0.57 -0.87
CA TYR A 94 -8.22 1.63 -0.13
C TYR A 94 -7.59 3.00 -0.40
N SER A 95 -6.26 3.08 -0.35
CA SER A 95 -5.51 4.30 -0.65
C SER A 95 -5.78 4.83 -2.06
N LEU A 96 -5.78 3.94 -3.06
CA LEU A 96 -6.02 4.32 -4.45
C LEU A 96 -7.49 4.69 -4.72
N ARG A 97 -8.44 4.04 -4.04
CA ARG A 97 -9.84 4.47 -4.07
C ARG A 97 -10.06 5.84 -3.45
N ALA A 98 -9.36 6.13 -2.35
CA ALA A 98 -9.43 7.43 -1.68
C ALA A 98 -8.92 8.54 -2.59
N ARG A 99 -7.77 8.32 -3.23
CA ARG A 99 -7.23 9.26 -4.21
C ARG A 99 -8.14 9.50 -5.41
N LYS A 100 -8.82 8.47 -5.91
CA LYS A 100 -9.81 8.61 -7.00
C LYS A 100 -11.03 9.47 -6.61
N ARG A 101 -11.22 9.75 -5.31
CA ARG A 101 -12.27 10.61 -4.76
C ARG A 101 -11.72 11.92 -4.20
N ASP A 102 -10.48 12.28 -4.55
CA ASP A 102 -9.81 13.48 -4.05
C ASP A 102 -9.72 13.55 -2.52
N VAL A 103 -9.67 12.40 -1.86
CA VAL A 103 -9.35 12.28 -0.43
C VAL A 103 -7.83 12.30 -0.28
N PRO A 104 -7.27 13.20 0.55
CA PRO A 104 -5.83 13.32 0.73
C PRO A 104 -5.23 12.08 1.39
N VAL A 105 -4.06 11.67 0.91
CA VAL A 105 -3.29 10.55 1.46
C VAL A 105 -1.85 11.01 1.73
N TYR A 106 -1.44 11.00 3.01
CA TYR A 106 -0.12 11.46 3.42
C TYR A 106 0.62 10.47 4.32
N VAL A 107 1.95 10.49 4.23
CA VAL A 107 2.84 9.94 5.23
C VAL A 107 3.07 10.97 6.31
N ALA A 108 2.91 10.56 7.57
CA ALA A 108 3.17 11.41 8.71
C ALA A 108 4.66 11.75 8.88
N PRO A 109 5.00 12.85 9.57
CA PRO A 109 6.39 13.20 9.85
C PRO A 109 7.11 12.13 10.67
N ASN A 110 8.40 11.96 10.38
CA ASN A 110 9.34 11.11 11.10
C ASN A 110 8.91 9.64 11.19
N VAL A 111 9.71 8.83 11.87
CA VAL A 111 9.35 7.46 12.22
C VAL A 111 8.26 7.49 13.29
N CYS A 112 7.23 6.67 13.11
CA CYS A 112 6.07 6.58 13.98
C CYS A 112 6.04 5.27 14.80
N GLY A 113 6.86 4.29 14.46
CA GLY A 113 6.94 3.04 15.22
C GLY A 113 8.01 2.08 14.71
N VAL A 114 8.14 0.96 15.41
CA VAL A 114 9.05 -0.13 15.06
C VAL A 114 8.20 -1.34 14.70
N CYS A 115 8.36 -1.85 13.49
CA CYS A 115 7.67 -3.04 13.00
C CYS A 115 8.62 -3.76 12.03
N PRO A 116 9.17 -4.92 12.40
CA PRO A 116 10.04 -5.68 11.50
C PRO A 116 9.22 -6.20 10.31
N ASP A 117 9.85 -6.24 9.13
CA ASP A 117 9.29 -6.95 7.98
C ASP A 117 9.58 -8.45 8.12
N ASP A 118 8.60 -9.18 8.64
CA ASP A 118 8.63 -10.64 8.79
C ASP A 118 8.02 -11.37 7.59
N HIS A 119 7.70 -10.67 6.51
CA HIS A 119 7.08 -11.28 5.33
C HIS A 119 8.14 -11.95 4.46
N GLY A 120 7.90 -13.23 4.14
CA GLY A 120 8.70 -13.95 3.17
C GLY A 120 8.46 -13.46 1.73
N LYS A 121 9.21 -14.01 0.77
CA LYS A 121 8.95 -13.77 -0.65
C LYS A 121 7.55 -14.29 -1.02
N SER A 122 6.84 -13.52 -1.84
CA SER A 122 5.54 -13.91 -2.41
C SER A 122 5.63 -15.01 -3.49
N TRP A 123 6.85 -15.47 -3.80
CA TRP A 123 7.11 -16.58 -4.71
C TRP A 123 8.04 -17.64 -4.10
N LYS A 124 7.92 -18.87 -4.60
CA LYS A 124 8.79 -20.00 -4.25
C LYS A 124 9.96 -20.12 -5.24
N ARG A 125 11.05 -20.78 -4.80
CA ARG A 125 12.24 -21.04 -5.63
C ARG A 125 11.87 -21.97 -6.81
N GLY A 126 12.56 -21.79 -7.94
CA GLY A 126 12.28 -22.52 -9.18
C GLY A 126 12.60 -24.02 -9.15
N ASN A 127 13.32 -24.48 -8.13
CA ASN A 127 13.64 -25.90 -7.92
C ASN A 127 12.50 -26.72 -7.27
N LEU A 128 11.37 -26.08 -6.94
CA LEU A 128 10.18 -26.75 -6.45
C LEU A 128 9.24 -27.15 -7.60
N PRO A 129 8.45 -28.23 -7.44
CA PRO A 129 7.46 -28.65 -8.44
C PRO A 129 6.51 -27.51 -8.84
N LEU A 130 6.15 -27.45 -10.12
CA LEU A 130 5.27 -26.40 -10.65
C LEU A 130 3.93 -26.33 -9.90
N ARG A 131 3.38 -27.49 -9.52
CA ARG A 131 2.14 -27.59 -8.72
C ARG A 131 2.23 -26.81 -7.41
N ASP A 132 3.32 -26.98 -6.67
CA ASP A 132 3.52 -26.34 -5.37
C ASP A 132 3.75 -24.84 -5.51
N ARG A 133 4.43 -24.43 -6.59
CA ARG A 133 4.62 -23.02 -6.94
C ARG A 133 3.29 -22.33 -7.25
N ILE A 134 2.42 -22.97 -8.05
CA ILE A 134 1.08 -22.45 -8.38
C ILE A 134 0.18 -22.42 -7.13
N ALA A 135 0.21 -23.48 -6.32
CA ALA A 135 -0.55 -23.52 -5.08
C ALA A 135 -0.13 -22.39 -4.13
N TYR A 136 1.17 -22.13 -3.99
CA TYR A 136 1.67 -21.03 -3.17
C TYR A 136 1.29 -19.66 -3.75
N LEU A 137 1.44 -19.43 -5.06
CA LEU A 137 1.07 -18.18 -5.74
C LEU A 137 -0.39 -17.80 -5.45
N LYS A 138 -1.29 -18.78 -5.48
CA LYS A 138 -2.72 -18.60 -5.20
C LYS A 138 -3.05 -18.46 -3.71
N SER A 139 -2.16 -18.89 -2.83
CA SER A 139 -2.38 -18.81 -1.38
C SER A 139 -2.28 -17.37 -0.86
N PRO A 140 -2.91 -17.06 0.29
CA PRO A 140 -2.77 -15.77 0.96
C PRO A 140 -1.34 -15.39 1.33
N LYS A 141 -0.49 -16.39 1.64
CA LYS A 141 0.93 -16.20 1.95
C LYS A 141 1.81 -15.97 0.71
N GLY A 142 1.29 -16.28 -0.47
CA GLY A 142 1.94 -15.99 -1.74
C GLY A 142 1.54 -14.61 -2.24
N LEU A 143 0.81 -14.56 -3.35
CA LEU A 143 0.32 -13.32 -3.96
C LEU A 143 -1.19 -13.13 -3.79
N ALA A 144 -1.91 -14.14 -3.30
CA ALA A 144 -3.38 -14.19 -3.39
C ALA A 144 -3.85 -13.88 -4.82
N TYR A 145 -3.34 -14.63 -5.79
CA TYR A 145 -3.43 -14.38 -7.25
C TYR A 145 -4.69 -13.65 -7.75
N ASN A 146 -5.89 -14.13 -7.38
CA ASN A 146 -7.15 -13.54 -7.81
C ASN A 146 -7.36 -12.12 -7.28
N GLU A 147 -6.99 -11.88 -6.01
CA GLU A 147 -7.06 -10.57 -5.36
C GLU A 147 -6.07 -9.60 -6.02
N TYR A 148 -4.85 -10.06 -6.30
CA TYR A 148 -3.85 -9.25 -6.99
C TYR A 148 -4.30 -8.86 -8.41
N LEU A 149 -4.81 -9.82 -9.20
CA LEU A 149 -5.33 -9.50 -10.54
C LEU A 149 -6.54 -8.56 -10.48
N PHE A 150 -7.40 -8.70 -9.47
CA PHE A 150 -8.51 -7.79 -9.25
C PHE A 150 -8.01 -6.36 -8.93
N TYR A 151 -7.02 -6.22 -8.05
CA TYR A 151 -6.35 -4.96 -7.76
C TYR A 151 -5.73 -4.32 -9.01
N VAL A 152 -4.97 -5.08 -9.80
CA VAL A 152 -4.36 -4.59 -11.05
C VAL A 152 -5.45 -4.17 -12.04
N LYS A 153 -6.49 -4.98 -12.26
CA LYS A 153 -7.59 -4.63 -13.15
C LYS A 153 -8.28 -3.33 -12.73
N ARG A 154 -8.47 -3.11 -11.43
CA ARG A 154 -9.18 -1.94 -10.89
C ARG A 154 -8.39 -0.64 -11.00
N HIS A 155 -7.08 -0.69 -10.77
CA HIS A 155 -6.25 0.51 -10.65
C HIS A 155 -5.26 0.72 -11.79
N PHE A 156 -4.85 -0.35 -12.46
CA PHE A 156 -3.86 -0.35 -13.53
C PHE A 156 -4.28 -1.27 -14.70
N PRO A 157 -5.45 -1.04 -15.33
CA PRO A 157 -6.01 -1.96 -16.32
C PRO A 157 -5.06 -2.24 -17.51
N MET A 158 -4.27 -1.25 -17.93
CA MET A 158 -3.26 -1.41 -19.00
C MET A 158 -2.11 -2.35 -18.61
N PHE A 159 -1.84 -2.49 -17.31
CA PHE A 159 -0.79 -3.37 -16.78
C PHE A 159 -1.24 -4.83 -16.64
N LEU A 160 -2.56 -5.08 -16.70
CA LEU A 160 -3.14 -6.40 -16.47
C LEU A 160 -2.58 -7.50 -17.41
N PRO A 161 -2.42 -7.29 -18.74
CA PRO A 161 -1.87 -8.32 -19.61
C PRO A 161 -0.43 -8.69 -19.24
N TYR A 162 0.40 -7.69 -18.94
CA TYR A 162 1.78 -7.91 -18.48
C TYR A 162 1.81 -8.67 -17.15
N SER A 163 1.02 -8.24 -16.17
CA SER A 163 0.93 -8.90 -14.87
C SER A 163 0.48 -10.35 -14.99
N PHE A 164 -0.49 -10.64 -15.88
CA PHE A 164 -0.93 -12.01 -16.12
C PHE A 164 0.21 -12.87 -16.65
N VAL A 165 0.91 -12.43 -17.71
CA VAL A 165 2.00 -13.21 -18.34
C VAL A 165 3.17 -13.43 -17.38
N MET A 166 3.58 -12.41 -16.61
CA MET A 166 4.76 -12.49 -15.74
C MET A 166 4.57 -13.38 -14.50
N LEU A 167 3.35 -13.75 -14.15
CA LEU A 167 3.07 -14.58 -12.98
C LEU A 167 3.13 -16.09 -13.27
N TRP A 168 3.26 -16.48 -14.53
CA TRP A 168 3.38 -17.87 -14.99
C TRP A 168 4.80 -18.18 -15.47
#